data_AF-A0A378IAJ9-F1
#
_entry.id   AF-A0A378IAJ9-F1
#
_cell.length_a   1.000
_cell.length_b   1.000
_cell.length_c   1.000
_cell.angle_alpha   90.00
_cell.angle_beta   90.00
_cell.angle_gamma   90.00
#
_symmetry.space_group_name_H-M   'P 1'
#
loop_
_entity.id
_entity.type
_entity.pdbx_description
1 polymer ?
#
loop_
_entity_poly.entity_id
_entity_poly.type
_entity_poly.pdbx_seq_one_letter_code
_entity_poly.pdbx_strand_id
1 'polypeptide(L)'
;MRAKYSLYLSLICASQAISATFPEQAVRAYACENCASLSHQTLDTHWSVSDKRFLEKTRDLREQQTKAYQVKASFAQLQKGIQLPTKAAGAVIRINPVQKKSLTPALSIQKDKQTYTLKEAASLMAQDEALAGTPFPQNGILLQLKADLGSGMFLLTASGNNSPADEFIIHVNDIGSSAYFSVGTDKSIYRYGDTLIATIRTTDSLAESIEAKLNSPDGTQYPLTLKEISEGVYQGKTRLTDEFNSQGENWYVEAEECIVLGSQQLKYQAHSAFSYSLPSAALLEINPSGKQPFQYTAKLNVATASRYALQAVLLATDKQGQKIPVEVAQSANWLEAGKARLTLNFSSELANRYSGPFYLAGIQMIDYGQIKSIFEYNTPILIS
;
A
#
# COMPACT_ATOMS: atom_id res chain seq x y z
N MET A 1 47.18 -29.66 -60.29
CA MET A 1 46.89 -28.21 -60.35
C MET A 1 45.36 -28.06 -60.38
N ARG A 2 44.80 -27.15 -59.57
CA ARG A 2 43.37 -26.82 -59.37
C ARG A 2 42.56 -27.79 -58.50
N ALA A 3 41.65 -27.38 -57.62
CA ALA A 3 41.44 -26.15 -56.85
C ALA A 3 40.37 -26.53 -55.81
N LYS A 4 40.60 -26.18 -54.54
CA LYS A 4 39.66 -26.37 -53.43
C LYS A 4 38.47 -25.40 -53.59
N TYR A 5 37.25 -25.87 -53.38
CA TYR A 5 36.11 -25.01 -53.09
C TYR A 5 35.42 -25.49 -51.80
N SER A 6 35.77 -24.84 -50.70
CA SER A 6 34.95 -24.79 -49.48
C SER A 6 33.88 -23.72 -49.69
N LEU A 7 32.61 -24.12 -49.76
CA LEU A 7 31.49 -23.20 -49.58
C LEU A 7 31.24 -23.02 -48.08
N TYR A 8 31.57 -21.85 -47.55
CA TYR A 8 31.06 -21.39 -46.27
C TYR A 8 29.64 -20.87 -46.49
N LEU A 9 28.65 -21.58 -45.92
CA LEU A 9 27.29 -21.08 -45.78
C LEU A 9 27.24 -20.17 -44.56
N SER A 10 27.27 -18.86 -44.76
CA SER A 10 26.95 -17.87 -43.74
C SER A 10 25.43 -17.85 -43.52
N LEU A 11 24.97 -18.50 -42.44
CA LEU A 11 23.63 -18.34 -41.91
C LEU A 11 23.50 -16.93 -41.30
N ILE A 12 22.93 -16.01 -42.07
CA ILE A 12 22.44 -14.73 -41.55
C ILE A 12 21.12 -15.03 -40.84
N CYS A 13 21.15 -15.22 -39.53
CA CYS A 13 19.95 -15.09 -38.70
C CYS A 13 19.56 -13.60 -38.68
N ALA A 14 18.68 -13.19 -39.60
CA ALA A 14 17.96 -11.95 -39.45
C ALA A 14 16.96 -12.13 -38.30
N SER A 15 17.34 -11.76 -37.07
CA SER A 15 16.38 -11.59 -35.99
C SER A 15 15.46 -10.44 -36.40
N GLN A 16 14.22 -10.77 -36.78
CA GLN A 16 13.21 -9.75 -37.02
C GLN A 16 12.94 -9.07 -35.69
N ALA A 17 13.27 -7.78 -35.61
CA ALA A 17 12.86 -6.91 -34.53
C ALA A 17 11.33 -6.99 -34.36
N ILE A 18 10.87 -7.56 -33.25
CA ILE A 18 9.43 -7.76 -33.01
C ILE A 18 8.84 -6.46 -32.47
N SER A 19 7.75 -6.01 -33.10
CA SER A 19 6.90 -4.95 -32.58
C SER A 19 6.08 -5.46 -31.40
N ALA A 20 6.07 -4.71 -30.30
CA ALA A 20 5.21 -5.03 -29.17
C ALA A 20 3.96 -4.14 -29.19
N THR A 21 2.78 -4.75 -29.27
CA THR A 21 1.48 -4.09 -29.11
C THR A 21 0.90 -4.37 -27.74
N PHE A 22 0.30 -3.38 -27.10
CA PHE A 22 -0.27 -3.50 -25.76
C PHE A 22 -1.80 -3.55 -25.80
N PRO A 23 -2.45 -4.12 -24.75
CA PRO A 23 -3.91 -4.10 -24.65
C PRO A 23 -4.45 -2.69 -24.75
N GLU A 24 -5.56 -2.52 -25.48
CA GLU A 24 -6.20 -1.23 -25.63
C GLU A 24 -6.69 -0.73 -24.26
N GLN A 25 -6.17 0.42 -23.85
CA GLN A 25 -6.58 1.10 -22.63
C GLN A 25 -7.31 2.39 -23.00
N ALA A 26 -8.57 2.51 -22.60
CA ALA A 26 -9.32 3.75 -22.76
C ALA A 26 -8.66 4.84 -21.91
N VAL A 27 -8.28 5.94 -22.56
CA VAL A 27 -7.69 7.09 -21.88
C VAL A 27 -8.76 7.97 -21.26
N ARG A 28 -8.45 8.61 -20.14
CA ARG A 28 -9.34 9.53 -19.41
C ARG A 28 -8.64 10.84 -19.17
N ALA A 29 -9.22 11.92 -19.70
CA ALA A 29 -8.77 13.27 -19.36
C ALA A 29 -9.18 13.62 -17.92
N TYR A 30 -8.39 14.46 -17.28
CA TYR A 30 -8.63 14.97 -15.94
C TYR A 30 -8.15 16.42 -15.81
N ALA A 31 -8.73 17.16 -14.87
CA ALA A 31 -8.33 18.51 -14.56
C ALA A 31 -7.02 18.51 -13.74
N CYS A 32 -5.99 19.19 -14.24
CA CYS A 32 -4.68 19.21 -13.61
C CYS A 32 -4.21 20.65 -13.36
N GLU A 33 -4.42 21.14 -12.14
CA GLU A 33 -4.07 22.51 -11.76
C GLU A 33 -2.55 22.74 -11.69
N ASN A 34 -1.79 21.71 -11.32
CA ASN A 34 -0.35 21.77 -11.16
C ASN A 34 0.44 21.32 -12.40
N CYS A 35 -0.21 20.81 -13.45
CA CYS A 35 0.52 20.29 -14.61
C CYS A 35 1.35 21.38 -15.31
N ALA A 36 0.80 22.60 -15.44
CA ALA A 36 1.49 23.71 -16.12
C ALA A 36 2.81 24.15 -15.46
N SER A 37 3.07 23.76 -14.20
CA SER A 37 4.34 24.05 -13.51
C SER A 37 5.36 22.91 -13.62
N LEU A 38 4.98 21.76 -14.17
CA LEU A 38 5.89 20.63 -14.37
C LEU A 38 6.93 20.97 -15.45
N SER A 39 8.10 20.36 -15.36
CA SER A 39 9.18 20.60 -16.33
C SER A 39 8.78 20.16 -17.74
N HIS A 40 9.10 20.99 -18.74
CA HIS A 40 8.98 20.68 -20.16
C HIS A 40 10.27 20.09 -20.76
N GLN A 41 11.34 19.96 -19.97
CA GLN A 41 12.61 19.44 -20.45
C GLN A 41 12.49 17.96 -20.81
N THR A 42 12.91 17.60 -22.02
CA THR A 42 13.12 16.20 -22.39
C THR A 42 14.31 15.65 -21.62
N LEU A 43 14.07 14.59 -20.85
CA LEU A 43 15.10 13.87 -20.09
C LEU A 43 15.14 12.42 -20.56
N ASP A 44 16.36 11.91 -20.69
CA ASP A 44 16.65 10.52 -21.00
C ASP A 44 17.74 10.06 -20.05
N THR A 45 17.45 9.02 -19.27
CA THR A 45 18.37 8.48 -18.28
C THR A 45 18.35 6.97 -18.31
N HIS A 46 19.50 6.37 -18.03
CA HIS A 46 19.63 4.93 -17.82
C HIS A 46 20.58 4.66 -16.67
N TRP A 47 20.38 3.53 -15.99
CA TRP A 47 21.23 3.10 -14.89
C TRP A 47 21.26 1.58 -14.80
N SER A 48 22.45 1.04 -14.48
CA SER A 48 22.63 -0.40 -14.36
C SER A 48 21.84 -0.97 -13.18
N VAL A 49 21.32 -2.17 -13.36
CA VAL A 49 20.67 -2.97 -12.32
C VAL A 49 21.13 -4.41 -12.45
N SER A 50 21.30 -5.11 -11.32
CA SER A 50 21.70 -6.53 -11.28
C SER A 50 20.83 -7.37 -10.35
N ASP A 51 19.88 -6.74 -9.66
CA ASP A 51 19.05 -7.39 -8.66
C ASP A 51 17.96 -8.24 -9.32
N LYS A 52 18.10 -9.56 -9.24
CA LYS A 52 17.13 -10.51 -9.80
C LYS A 52 15.74 -10.41 -9.15
N ARG A 53 15.61 -9.81 -7.96
CA ARG A 53 14.32 -9.56 -7.31
C ARG A 53 13.40 -8.66 -8.14
N PHE A 54 13.95 -7.91 -9.09
CA PHE A 54 13.15 -7.14 -10.06
C PHE A 54 12.20 -8.02 -10.90
N LEU A 55 12.53 -9.31 -11.05
CA LEU A 55 11.73 -10.27 -11.81
C LEU A 55 10.76 -11.07 -10.93
N GLU A 56 10.85 -10.93 -9.61
CA GLU A 56 9.97 -11.62 -8.68
C GLU A 56 8.60 -10.92 -8.68
N LYS A 57 7.52 -11.68 -8.86
CA LYS A 57 6.17 -11.19 -8.59
C LYS A 57 6.04 -10.98 -7.08
N THR A 58 6.31 -9.78 -6.59
CA THR A 58 5.85 -9.44 -5.24
C THR A 58 4.34 -9.34 -5.28
N ARG A 59 3.66 -10.34 -4.69
CA ARG A 59 2.25 -10.19 -4.33
C ARG A 59 2.21 -9.25 -3.14
N ASP A 60 2.25 -7.96 -3.39
CA ASP A 60 2.04 -6.97 -2.33
C ASP A 60 0.53 -6.82 -2.09
N LEU A 61 -0.12 -7.94 -1.73
CA LEU A 61 -1.42 -7.89 -1.08
C LEU A 61 -1.17 -7.27 0.29
N ARG A 62 -1.58 -6.02 0.45
CA ARG A 62 -1.46 -5.28 1.70
C ARG A 62 -2.64 -5.63 2.60
N GLU A 63 -2.67 -6.87 3.08
CA GLU A 63 -3.56 -7.19 4.20
C GLU A 63 -2.99 -6.57 5.46
N GLN A 64 -3.77 -5.70 6.10
CA GLN A 64 -3.43 -5.12 7.38
C GLN A 64 -4.28 -5.80 8.45
N GLN A 65 -3.61 -6.18 9.53
CA GLN A 65 -4.20 -6.89 10.64
C GLN A 65 -4.07 -6.07 11.91
N THR A 66 -5.14 -6.07 12.72
CA THR A 66 -5.15 -5.54 14.08
C THR A 66 -5.53 -6.61 15.09
N LYS A 67 -4.90 -6.55 16.26
CA LYS A 67 -5.33 -7.24 17.49
C LYS A 67 -5.69 -6.23 18.58
N ALA A 68 -5.85 -4.97 18.17
CA ALA A 68 -6.08 -3.86 19.05
C ALA A 68 -7.50 -3.36 18.90
N TYR A 69 -8.15 -3.13 20.02
CA TYR A 69 -9.42 -2.44 20.09
C TYR A 69 -9.29 -1.14 20.86
N GLN A 70 -10.25 -0.26 20.66
CA GLN A 70 -10.42 0.96 21.44
C GLN A 70 -11.75 0.94 22.19
N VAL A 71 -11.72 1.57 23.36
CA VAL A 71 -12.88 1.83 24.20
C VAL A 71 -12.90 3.31 24.49
N LYS A 72 -14.07 3.91 24.28
CA LYS A 72 -14.35 5.29 24.63
C LYS A 72 -15.13 5.31 25.94
N ALA A 73 -14.60 5.99 26.96
CA ALA A 73 -15.17 5.98 28.30
C ALA A 73 -15.19 7.37 28.92
N SER A 74 -16.30 7.73 29.57
CA SER A 74 -16.35 8.90 30.45
C SER A 74 -15.70 8.59 31.80
N PHE A 75 -15.36 9.64 32.54
CA PHE A 75 -14.86 9.47 33.91
C PHE A 75 -15.83 8.70 34.81
N ALA A 76 -17.13 8.96 34.70
CA ALA A 76 -18.15 8.25 35.48
C ALA A 76 -18.20 6.75 35.13
N GLN A 77 -17.97 6.39 33.88
CA GLN A 77 -17.86 4.98 33.48
C GLN A 77 -16.57 4.35 34.01
N LEU A 78 -15.44 5.07 33.98
CA LEU A 78 -14.20 4.63 34.62
C LEU A 78 -14.35 4.44 36.13
N GLN A 79 -15.08 5.29 36.84
CA GLN A 79 -15.33 5.10 38.28
C GLN A 79 -16.15 3.84 38.56
N LYS A 80 -17.11 3.52 37.69
CA LYS A 80 -17.90 2.27 37.77
C LYS A 80 -17.10 1.03 37.37
N GLY A 81 -16.05 1.23 36.57
CA GLY A 81 -15.19 0.18 36.04
C GLY A 81 -15.50 -0.13 34.58
N ILE A 82 -14.45 -0.09 33.76
CA ILE A 82 -14.47 -0.45 32.33
C ILE A 82 -13.89 -1.85 32.16
N GLN A 83 -14.57 -2.69 31.39
CA GLN A 83 -14.16 -4.06 31.12
C GLN A 83 -13.12 -4.08 30.00
N LEU A 84 -11.95 -4.67 30.25
CA LEU A 84 -10.87 -4.82 29.28
C LEU A 84 -10.61 -6.31 29.06
N PRO A 85 -11.33 -6.96 28.14
CA PRO A 85 -11.06 -8.36 27.80
C PRO A 85 -9.73 -8.50 27.06
N THR A 86 -8.97 -9.51 27.45
CA THR A 86 -7.76 -9.95 26.76
C THR A 86 -7.85 -11.45 26.56
N LYS A 87 -7.32 -11.94 25.45
CA LYS A 87 -7.26 -13.34 25.05
C LYS A 87 -5.86 -13.92 25.26
N ALA A 88 -4.82 -13.09 25.31
CA ALA A 88 -3.47 -13.49 25.69
C ALA A 88 -2.88 -12.64 26.81
N ALA A 89 -1.84 -13.19 27.45
CA ALA A 89 -1.12 -12.49 28.51
C ALA A 89 -0.23 -11.38 27.91
N GLY A 90 0.04 -10.34 28.71
CA GLY A 90 0.98 -9.29 28.32
C GLY A 90 0.42 -8.22 27.37
N ALA A 91 -0.89 -7.99 27.39
CA ALA A 91 -1.52 -6.93 26.61
C ALA A 91 -0.92 -5.54 26.92
N VAL A 92 -0.85 -4.70 25.89
CA VAL A 92 -0.39 -3.31 26.02
C VAL A 92 -1.60 -2.39 26.04
N ILE A 93 -1.70 -1.56 27.08
CA ILE A 93 -2.82 -0.66 27.32
C ILE A 93 -2.31 0.77 27.22
N ARG A 94 -2.98 1.57 26.40
CA ARG A 94 -2.76 3.02 26.29
C ARG A 94 -4.02 3.75 26.70
N ILE A 95 -3.91 4.71 27.62
CA ILE A 95 -5.04 5.48 28.14
C ILE A 95 -4.72 6.95 27.92
N ASN A 96 -5.55 7.64 27.15
CA ASN A 96 -5.37 9.07 26.88
C ASN A 96 -6.65 9.84 27.19
N PRO A 97 -6.57 10.99 27.88
CA PRO A 97 -7.67 11.93 27.91
C PRO A 97 -7.91 12.52 26.51
N VAL A 98 -9.17 12.77 26.16
CA VAL A 98 -9.50 13.43 24.89
C VAL A 98 -9.12 14.92 24.93
N GLN A 99 -9.20 15.55 26.11
CA GLN A 99 -8.84 16.95 26.31
C GLN A 99 -7.33 17.13 26.53
N LYS A 100 -6.67 17.93 25.67
CA LYS A 100 -5.20 18.08 25.59
C LYS A 100 -4.49 18.55 26.88
N LYS A 101 -5.20 19.15 27.84
CA LYS A 101 -4.62 19.71 29.08
C LYS A 101 -5.05 18.94 30.33
N SER A 102 -5.75 17.83 30.17
CA SER A 102 -6.28 17.06 31.27
C SER A 102 -5.24 16.06 31.76
N LEU A 103 -5.15 15.92 33.09
CA LEU A 103 -4.36 14.88 33.73
C LEU A 103 -5.09 13.53 33.64
N THR A 104 -4.35 12.43 33.73
CA THR A 104 -4.98 11.12 33.89
C THR A 104 -5.28 10.90 35.39
N PRO A 105 -6.48 10.43 35.79
CA PRO A 105 -6.80 10.21 37.19
C PRO A 105 -5.97 9.05 37.78
N ALA A 106 -6.03 8.89 39.11
CA ALA A 106 -5.46 7.72 39.76
C ALA A 106 -6.27 6.47 39.37
N LEU A 107 -5.64 5.59 38.61
CA LEU A 107 -6.25 4.40 38.03
C LEU A 107 -5.75 3.12 38.71
N SER A 108 -6.61 2.11 38.74
CA SER A 108 -6.30 0.76 39.19
C SER A 108 -6.85 -0.28 38.22
N ILE A 109 -6.21 -1.44 38.19
CA ILE A 109 -6.66 -2.61 37.44
C ILE A 109 -7.05 -3.69 38.44
N GLN A 110 -8.23 -4.26 38.28
CA GLN A 110 -8.68 -5.41 39.05
C GLN A 110 -8.68 -6.66 38.17
N LYS A 111 -8.13 -7.76 38.72
CA LYS A 111 -8.14 -9.11 38.14
C LYS A 111 -8.41 -10.11 39.26
N ASP A 112 -9.33 -11.06 39.04
CA ASP A 112 -9.68 -12.11 40.01
C ASP A 112 -9.98 -11.60 41.43
N LYS A 113 -10.69 -10.46 41.52
CA LYS A 113 -11.04 -9.74 42.76
C LYS A 113 -9.87 -9.11 43.52
N GLN A 114 -8.65 -9.18 42.98
CA GLN A 114 -7.50 -8.45 43.48
C GLN A 114 -7.34 -7.14 42.71
N THR A 115 -7.08 -6.06 43.43
CA THR A 115 -6.88 -4.73 42.87
C THR A 115 -5.40 -4.38 42.91
N TYR A 116 -4.90 -3.91 41.78
CA TYR A 116 -3.52 -3.49 41.56
C TYR A 116 -3.50 -2.02 41.17
N THR A 117 -2.54 -1.26 41.69
CA THR A 117 -2.15 -0.01 41.03
C THR A 117 -1.62 -0.31 39.63
N LEU A 118 -1.68 0.66 38.71
CA LEU A 118 -1.14 0.43 37.36
C LEU A 118 0.35 0.02 37.38
N LYS A 119 1.14 0.57 38.31
CA LYS A 119 2.55 0.24 38.46
C LYS A 119 2.77 -1.20 38.93
N GLU A 120 1.91 -1.71 39.81
CA GLU A 120 1.97 -3.11 40.26
C GLU A 120 1.54 -4.07 39.15
N ALA A 121 0.56 -3.67 38.32
CA ALA A 121 0.06 -4.49 37.23
C ALA A 121 0.98 -4.52 36.00
N ALA A 122 1.88 -3.54 35.88
CA ALA A 122 2.72 -3.35 34.70
C ALA A 122 4.09 -4.02 34.82
N SER A 123 4.55 -4.66 33.75
CA SER A 123 5.97 -5.04 33.57
C SER A 123 6.80 -3.84 33.08
N LEU A 124 6.18 -2.99 32.26
CA LEU A 124 6.72 -1.74 31.75
C LEU A 124 5.62 -0.68 31.77
N MET A 125 5.97 0.53 32.18
CA MET A 125 5.04 1.66 32.24
C MET A 125 5.76 2.96 31.88
N ALA A 126 5.09 3.80 31.09
CA ALA A 126 5.54 5.14 30.73
C ALA A 126 4.39 6.15 30.89
N GLN A 127 4.73 7.32 31.41
CA GLN A 127 3.84 8.47 31.62
C GLN A 127 4.63 9.77 31.40
N ASP A 128 3.93 10.84 31.03
CA ASP A 128 4.43 12.22 30.97
C ASP A 128 5.81 12.36 30.30
N GLU A 129 6.86 12.68 31.06
CA GLU A 129 8.22 12.91 30.56
C GLU A 129 8.79 11.69 29.82
N ALA A 130 8.45 10.47 30.24
CA ALA A 130 8.88 9.25 29.55
C ALA A 130 8.23 9.09 28.15
N LEU A 131 7.15 9.82 27.87
CA LEU A 131 6.50 9.89 26.57
C LEU A 131 6.92 11.14 25.77
N ALA A 132 7.73 12.04 26.36
CA ALA A 132 8.20 13.24 25.67
C ALA A 132 9.08 12.87 24.46
N GLY A 133 8.82 13.51 23.31
CA GLY A 133 9.53 13.21 22.06
C GLY A 133 9.10 11.92 21.36
N THR A 134 8.10 11.20 21.90
CA THR A 134 7.47 10.05 21.23
C THR A 134 6.25 10.49 20.41
N PRO A 135 5.74 9.68 19.46
CA PRO A 135 4.47 9.97 18.77
C PRO A 135 3.24 9.81 19.68
N PHE A 136 3.41 9.43 20.95
CA PHE A 136 2.30 9.28 21.89
C PHE A 136 1.91 10.63 22.52
N PRO A 137 0.61 10.85 22.84
CA PRO A 137 0.19 12.08 23.46
C PRO A 137 0.86 12.25 24.84
N GLN A 138 1.33 13.47 25.10
CA GLN A 138 1.70 13.88 26.46
C GLN A 138 0.43 13.90 27.33
N ASN A 139 0.56 13.58 28.63
CA ASN A 139 -0.53 13.37 29.59
C ASN A 139 -1.29 12.03 29.46
N GLY A 140 -0.77 11.10 28.66
CA GLY A 140 -1.28 9.72 28.56
C GLY A 140 -0.53 8.73 29.44
N ILE A 141 -1.10 7.53 29.56
CA ILE A 141 -0.46 6.38 30.21
C ILE A 141 -0.28 5.29 29.17
N LEU A 142 0.92 4.71 29.11
CA LEU A 142 1.21 3.48 28.39
C LEU A 142 1.72 2.43 29.36
N LEU A 143 1.13 1.25 29.37
CA LEU A 143 1.63 0.12 30.14
C LEU A 143 1.56 -1.18 29.37
N GLN A 144 2.45 -2.11 29.70
CA GLN A 144 2.33 -3.52 29.35
C GLN A 144 1.99 -4.31 30.61
N LEU A 145 0.92 -5.10 30.58
CA LEU A 145 0.56 -5.97 31.70
C LEU A 145 1.64 -7.02 31.94
N LYS A 146 1.87 -7.38 33.20
CA LYS A 146 2.73 -8.53 33.52
C LYS A 146 2.09 -9.83 33.01
N ALA A 147 2.93 -10.75 32.55
CA ALA A 147 2.47 -12.03 32.01
C ALA A 147 1.86 -12.94 33.09
N ASP A 148 2.26 -12.79 34.36
CA ASP A 148 1.76 -13.56 35.50
C ASP A 148 0.32 -13.20 35.90
N LEU A 149 -0.19 -12.03 35.49
CA LEU A 149 -1.62 -11.67 35.59
C LEU A 149 -2.50 -12.44 34.60
N GLY A 150 -1.89 -13.18 33.67
CA GLY A 150 -2.59 -13.99 32.68
C GLY A 150 -3.39 -13.18 31.66
N SER A 151 -4.46 -13.79 31.16
CA SER A 151 -5.43 -13.18 30.24
C SER A 151 -6.85 -13.25 30.83
N GLY A 152 -7.83 -12.74 30.09
CA GLY A 152 -9.24 -12.70 30.45
C GLY A 152 -9.72 -11.28 30.73
N MET A 153 -10.71 -11.17 31.62
CA MET A 153 -11.35 -9.89 31.91
C MET A 153 -10.57 -9.10 32.98
N PHE A 154 -10.11 -7.92 32.60
CA PHE A 154 -9.59 -6.92 33.53
C PHE A 154 -10.64 -5.83 33.74
N LEU A 155 -10.69 -5.24 34.93
CA LEU A 155 -11.54 -4.08 35.21
C LEU A 155 -10.66 -2.86 35.48
N LEU A 156 -10.71 -1.85 34.62
CA LEU A 156 -10.02 -0.58 34.81
C LEU A 156 -10.93 0.38 35.57
N THR A 157 -10.48 0.85 36.72
CA THR A 157 -11.24 1.76 37.59
C THR A 157 -10.48 3.06 37.85
N ALA A 158 -11.21 4.18 37.88
CA ALA A 158 -10.68 5.47 38.33
C ALA A 158 -11.12 5.77 39.76
N SER A 159 -10.24 6.46 40.50
CA SER A 159 -10.51 6.97 41.84
C SER A 159 -10.51 8.51 41.85
N GLY A 160 -11.17 9.10 42.85
CA GLY A 160 -11.34 10.55 42.99
C GLY A 160 -12.77 11.04 42.73
N ASN A 161 -13.08 12.24 43.21
CA ASN A 161 -14.43 12.83 43.17
C ASN A 161 -14.65 13.79 41.99
N ASN A 162 -13.56 14.36 41.45
CA ASN A 162 -13.62 15.29 40.33
C ASN A 162 -12.81 14.73 39.17
N SER A 163 -13.38 14.80 37.96
CA SER A 163 -12.66 14.34 36.79
C SER A 163 -11.61 15.35 36.35
N PRO A 164 -10.37 14.92 36.04
CA PRO A 164 -9.44 15.75 35.32
C PRO A 164 -9.79 15.87 33.82
N ALA A 165 -10.62 14.98 33.26
CA ALA A 165 -11.04 14.96 31.84
C ALA A 165 -12.44 14.34 31.67
N ASP A 166 -13.31 14.88 30.82
CA ASP A 166 -14.66 14.30 30.68
C ASP A 166 -14.64 12.91 30.02
N GLU A 167 -13.62 12.65 29.19
CA GLU A 167 -13.58 11.50 28.30
C GLU A 167 -12.17 10.97 28.07
N PHE A 168 -12.07 9.66 27.94
CA PHE A 168 -10.83 8.92 27.74
C PHE A 168 -10.97 7.95 26.57
N ILE A 169 -9.89 7.78 25.82
CA ILE A 169 -9.72 6.73 24.83
C ILE A 169 -8.71 5.72 25.38
N ILE A 170 -9.17 4.49 25.55
CA ILE A 170 -8.38 3.36 26.02
C ILE A 170 -8.14 2.44 24.82
N HIS A 171 -6.89 2.29 24.42
CA HIS A 171 -6.50 1.29 23.44
C HIS A 171 -5.92 0.08 24.17
N VAL A 172 -6.33 -1.11 23.77
CA VAL A 172 -5.78 -2.36 24.26
C VAL A 172 -5.26 -3.13 23.05
N ASN A 173 -3.96 -3.37 23.00
CA ASN A 173 -3.32 -4.20 21.99
C ASN A 173 -3.00 -5.57 22.61
N ASP A 174 -3.75 -6.57 22.18
CA ASP A 174 -3.63 -7.95 22.66
C ASP A 174 -2.60 -8.73 21.83
N ILE A 175 -1.33 -8.33 21.97
CA ILE A 175 -0.24 -8.69 21.06
C ILE A 175 -0.09 -10.22 20.90
N GLY A 176 -0.29 -10.96 21.99
CA GLY A 176 -0.18 -12.43 22.04
C GLY A 176 -1.40 -13.19 21.53
N SER A 177 -2.52 -12.52 21.26
CA SER A 177 -3.78 -13.16 20.86
C SER A 177 -3.68 -13.80 19.48
N SER A 178 -4.33 -14.94 19.29
CA SER A 178 -4.58 -15.51 17.97
C SER A 178 -5.79 -14.87 17.28
N ALA A 179 -6.65 -14.16 18.02
CA ALA A 179 -7.77 -13.43 17.46
C ALA A 179 -7.30 -12.10 16.87
N TYR A 180 -7.87 -11.75 15.73
CA TYR A 180 -7.53 -10.58 14.94
C TYR A 180 -8.67 -10.18 14.01
N PHE A 181 -8.63 -8.92 13.62
CA PHE A 181 -9.43 -8.33 12.57
C PHE A 181 -8.51 -7.84 11.46
N SER A 182 -8.84 -8.08 10.19
CA SER A 182 -8.01 -7.67 9.05
C SER A 182 -8.82 -7.15 7.88
N VAL A 183 -8.17 -6.31 7.07
CA VAL A 183 -8.68 -5.86 5.78
C VAL A 183 -7.57 -5.86 4.75
N GLY A 184 -7.89 -6.27 3.52
CA GLY A 184 -7.00 -6.21 2.38
C GLY A 184 -7.77 -6.02 1.08
N THR A 185 -7.07 -5.57 0.05
CA THR A 185 -7.61 -5.39 -1.31
C THR A 185 -7.01 -6.42 -2.26
N ASP A 186 -7.73 -6.77 -3.33
CA ASP A 186 -7.26 -7.75 -4.33
C ASP A 186 -6.07 -7.25 -5.18
N LYS A 187 -5.85 -5.93 -5.21
CA LYS A 187 -4.72 -5.26 -5.86
C LYS A 187 -4.19 -4.14 -4.98
N SER A 188 -2.95 -3.73 -5.23
CA SER A 188 -2.32 -2.55 -4.63
C SER A 188 -2.44 -1.29 -5.51
N ILE A 189 -2.75 -1.47 -6.80
CA ILE A 189 -2.90 -0.41 -7.79
C ILE A 189 -4.20 -0.63 -8.57
N TYR A 190 -5.02 0.40 -8.63
CA TYR A 190 -6.27 0.46 -9.38
C TYR A 190 -6.28 1.66 -10.32
N ARG A 191 -7.13 1.59 -11.34
CA ARG A 191 -7.35 2.65 -12.32
C ARG A 191 -8.83 2.99 -12.41
N TYR A 192 -9.14 4.15 -12.99
CA TYR A 192 -10.53 4.51 -13.31
C TYR A 192 -11.26 3.37 -14.03
N GLY A 193 -12.42 3.01 -13.51
CA GLY A 193 -13.28 1.96 -14.02
C GLY A 193 -12.99 0.56 -13.47
N ASP A 194 -11.89 0.36 -12.75
CA ASP A 194 -11.60 -0.90 -12.08
C ASP A 194 -12.64 -1.22 -11.01
N THR A 195 -12.85 -2.51 -10.77
CA THR A 195 -13.60 -2.98 -9.59
C THR A 195 -12.61 -3.27 -8.48
N LEU A 196 -12.80 -2.59 -7.35
CA LEU A 196 -12.12 -2.90 -6.10
C LEU A 196 -12.84 -4.04 -5.40
N ILE A 197 -12.07 -5.02 -4.92
CA ILE A 197 -12.54 -6.09 -4.06
C ILE A 197 -11.80 -6.01 -2.72
N ALA A 198 -12.52 -5.60 -1.68
CA ALA A 198 -12.03 -5.63 -0.31
C ALA A 198 -12.40 -6.96 0.35
N THR A 199 -11.44 -7.61 1.01
CA THR A 199 -11.66 -8.78 1.85
C THR A 199 -11.39 -8.40 3.29
N ILE A 200 -12.38 -8.64 4.15
CA ILE A 200 -12.31 -8.35 5.59
C ILE A 200 -12.45 -9.68 6.32
N ARG A 201 -11.63 -9.89 7.35
CA ARG A 201 -11.66 -11.11 8.15
C ARG A 201 -11.75 -10.76 9.61
N THR A 202 -12.64 -11.46 10.30
CA THR A 202 -12.62 -11.57 11.76
C THR A 202 -12.39 -13.02 12.13
N THR A 203 -11.70 -13.20 13.24
CA THR A 203 -11.56 -14.50 13.92
C THR A 203 -12.22 -14.49 15.29
N ASP A 204 -12.90 -13.39 15.63
CA ASP A 204 -13.63 -13.23 16.88
C ASP A 204 -15.12 -13.54 16.67
N SER A 205 -15.59 -14.66 17.23
CA SER A 205 -17.00 -15.04 17.15
C SER A 205 -17.94 -14.10 17.92
N LEU A 206 -17.40 -13.16 18.69
CA LEU A 206 -18.16 -12.16 19.43
C LEU A 206 -18.43 -10.88 18.62
N ALA A 207 -17.94 -10.79 17.37
CA ALA A 207 -18.23 -9.67 16.48
C ALA A 207 -19.74 -9.50 16.28
N GLU A 208 -20.28 -8.34 16.62
CA GLU A 208 -21.70 -8.04 16.45
C GLU A 208 -21.98 -7.29 15.15
N SER A 209 -21.09 -6.39 14.76
CA SER A 209 -21.19 -5.66 13.51
C SER A 209 -19.82 -5.43 12.89
N ILE A 210 -19.81 -5.45 11.55
CA ILE A 210 -18.65 -5.12 10.74
C ILE A 210 -19.10 -4.14 9.67
N GLU A 211 -18.43 -3.00 9.63
CA GLU A 211 -18.65 -1.94 8.66
C GLU A 211 -17.37 -1.67 7.89
N ALA A 212 -17.51 -1.23 6.64
CA ALA A 212 -16.37 -0.79 5.86
C ALA A 212 -16.73 0.37 4.95
N LYS A 213 -15.73 1.19 4.68
CA LYS A 213 -15.82 2.34 3.80
C LYS A 213 -14.53 2.52 3.04
N LEU A 214 -14.66 3.17 1.89
CA LEU A 214 -13.56 3.66 1.11
C LEU A 214 -13.36 5.15 1.41
N ASN A 215 -12.14 5.56 1.72
CA ASN A 215 -11.77 6.96 1.92
C ASN A 215 -10.87 7.40 0.77
N SER A 216 -11.27 8.48 0.10
CA SER A 216 -10.47 9.18 -0.89
C SER A 216 -9.51 10.17 -0.22
N PRO A 217 -8.44 10.58 -0.92
CA PRO A 217 -7.51 11.60 -0.42
C PRO A 217 -8.16 12.95 -0.10
N ASP A 218 -9.22 13.33 -0.81
CA ASP A 218 -9.98 14.56 -0.55
C ASP A 218 -10.88 14.48 0.70
N GLY A 219 -10.90 13.33 1.38
CA GLY A 219 -11.69 13.08 2.59
C GLY A 219 -13.11 12.55 2.33
N THR A 220 -13.53 12.39 1.08
CA THR A 220 -14.82 11.79 0.73
C THR A 220 -14.86 10.32 1.19
N GLN A 221 -16.00 9.91 1.74
CA GLN A 221 -16.20 8.56 2.28
C GLN A 221 -17.32 7.85 1.51
N TYR A 222 -17.02 6.66 1.01
CA TYR A 222 -17.96 5.82 0.27
C TYR A 222 -18.21 4.52 1.05
N PRO A 223 -19.41 4.29 1.60
CA PRO A 223 -19.70 3.04 2.32
C PRO A 223 -19.60 1.83 1.38
N LEU A 224 -19.04 0.73 1.87
CA LEU A 224 -18.97 -0.54 1.15
C LEU A 224 -20.07 -1.48 1.63
N THR A 225 -20.87 -2.00 0.70
CA THR A 225 -21.81 -3.08 1.00
C THR A 225 -21.05 -4.38 1.15
N LEU A 226 -21.07 -4.95 2.35
CA LEU A 226 -20.39 -6.20 2.68
C LEU A 226 -21.32 -7.40 2.48
N LYS A 227 -20.74 -8.50 1.98
CA LYS A 227 -21.39 -9.81 1.93
C LYS A 227 -20.48 -10.83 2.60
N GLU A 228 -21.02 -11.59 3.55
CA GLU A 228 -20.31 -12.73 4.12
C GLU A 228 -20.20 -13.85 3.07
N ILE A 229 -18.98 -14.29 2.80
CA ILE A 229 -18.69 -15.33 1.79
C ILE A 229 -18.31 -16.67 2.42
N SER A 230 -17.87 -16.64 3.67
CA SER A 230 -17.68 -17.77 4.57
C SER A 230 -17.67 -17.23 6.00
N GLU A 231 -17.81 -18.10 7.00
CA GLU A 231 -17.81 -17.71 8.42
C GLU A 231 -16.66 -16.76 8.75
N GLY A 232 -17.00 -15.56 9.24
CA GLY A 232 -16.03 -14.53 9.64
C GLY A 232 -15.29 -13.85 8.48
N VAL A 233 -15.70 -14.06 7.23
CA VAL A 233 -15.05 -13.50 6.03
C VAL A 233 -16.07 -12.73 5.20
N TYR A 234 -15.82 -11.44 5.04
CA TYR A 234 -16.69 -10.51 4.34
C TYR A 234 -15.99 -9.97 3.11
N GLN A 235 -16.76 -9.75 2.05
CA GLN A 235 -16.29 -9.15 0.82
C GLN A 235 -17.12 -7.92 0.46
N GLY A 236 -16.43 -6.79 0.29
CA GLY A 236 -16.98 -5.56 -0.28
C GLY A 236 -16.53 -5.40 -1.73
N LYS A 237 -17.43 -4.96 -2.61
CA LYS A 237 -17.10 -4.65 -4.01
C LYS A 237 -17.64 -3.29 -4.39
N THR A 238 -16.81 -2.50 -5.05
CA THR A 238 -17.25 -1.23 -5.64
C THR A 238 -16.49 -0.94 -6.93
N ARG A 239 -17.10 -0.19 -7.84
CA ARG A 239 -16.42 0.29 -9.05
C ARG A 239 -15.83 1.66 -8.76
N LEU A 240 -14.55 1.83 -9.04
CA LEU A 240 -13.86 3.10 -8.84
C LEU A 240 -14.10 4.01 -10.05
N THR A 241 -14.82 5.10 -9.85
CA THR A 241 -15.17 6.05 -10.92
C THR A 241 -14.91 7.50 -10.53
N ASP A 242 -14.13 7.72 -9.48
CA ASP A 242 -13.75 9.05 -9.05
C ASP A 242 -12.78 9.67 -10.08
N GLU A 243 -12.95 10.96 -10.38
CA GLU A 243 -12.18 11.70 -11.39
C GLU A 243 -11.17 12.66 -10.74
N PHE A 244 -11.04 12.59 -9.42
CA PHE A 244 -10.12 13.39 -8.64
C PHE A 244 -8.67 12.95 -8.86
N ASN A 245 -7.80 13.94 -9.09
CA ASN A 245 -6.35 13.73 -9.12
C ASN A 245 -5.77 13.76 -7.70
N SER A 246 -5.38 12.59 -7.20
CA SER A 246 -4.77 12.41 -5.87
C SER A 246 -3.39 13.03 -5.67
N GLN A 247 -2.71 13.50 -6.73
CA GLN A 247 -1.35 14.06 -6.65
C GLN A 247 -0.37 13.21 -5.81
N GLY A 248 -0.46 11.88 -5.92
CA GLY A 248 0.41 10.93 -5.26
C GLY A 248 -0.16 10.33 -3.97
N GLU A 249 -1.23 10.90 -3.41
CA GLU A 249 -1.89 10.38 -2.22
C GLU A 249 -2.56 9.02 -2.47
N ASN A 250 -2.75 8.24 -1.40
CA ASN A 250 -3.36 6.91 -1.49
C ASN A 250 -4.80 6.94 -1.00
N TRP A 251 -5.59 6.02 -1.53
CA TRP A 251 -6.91 5.69 -1.03
C TRP A 251 -6.80 4.63 0.06
N TYR A 252 -7.82 4.56 0.93
CA TYR A 252 -7.88 3.59 2.01
C TYR A 252 -9.20 2.87 2.03
N VAL A 253 -9.18 1.55 2.14
CA VAL A 253 -10.32 0.82 2.70
C VAL A 253 -10.15 0.82 4.22
N GLU A 254 -11.10 1.40 4.93
CA GLU A 254 -11.20 1.31 6.39
C GLU A 254 -12.31 0.35 6.75
N ALA A 255 -12.02 -0.58 7.66
CA ALA A 255 -12.99 -1.49 8.23
C ALA A 255 -13.02 -1.31 9.75
N GLU A 256 -14.21 -1.41 10.32
CA GLU A 256 -14.45 -1.38 11.76
C GLU A 256 -15.26 -2.62 12.16
N GLU A 257 -14.80 -3.31 13.19
CA GLU A 257 -15.55 -4.33 13.89
C GLU A 257 -15.96 -3.81 15.27
N CYS A 258 -17.21 -4.06 15.65
CA CYS A 258 -17.75 -3.72 16.96
C CYS A 258 -18.12 -4.99 17.73
N ILE A 259 -17.65 -5.08 18.98
CA ILE A 259 -18.09 -6.09 19.97
C ILE A 259 -18.76 -5.34 21.12
N VAL A 260 -19.95 -5.75 21.54
CA VAL A 260 -20.65 -5.13 22.67
C VAL A 260 -20.51 -5.99 23.92
N LEU A 261 -20.01 -5.38 24.99
CA LEU A 261 -19.93 -5.98 26.33
C LEU A 261 -20.79 -5.17 27.30
N GLY A 262 -22.04 -5.59 27.47
CA GLY A 262 -23.01 -4.83 28.27
C GLY A 262 -23.30 -3.47 27.64
N SER A 263 -22.91 -2.38 28.29
CA SER A 263 -23.05 -1.02 27.75
C SER A 263 -21.79 -0.49 27.06
N GLN A 264 -20.72 -1.29 27.00
CA GLN A 264 -19.44 -0.93 26.42
C GLN A 264 -19.32 -1.43 24.98
N GLN A 265 -18.75 -0.62 24.10
CA GLN A 265 -18.36 -1.01 22.75
C GLN A 265 -16.84 -1.14 22.65
N LEU A 266 -16.37 -2.27 22.15
CA LEU A 266 -14.99 -2.49 21.74
C LEU A 266 -14.93 -2.33 20.23
N LYS A 267 -14.13 -1.37 19.76
CA LYS A 267 -13.98 -1.10 18.33
C LYS A 267 -12.61 -1.54 17.84
N TYR A 268 -12.56 -2.51 16.93
CA TYR A 268 -11.35 -2.90 16.21
C TYR A 268 -11.35 -2.17 14.87
N GLN A 269 -10.21 -1.57 14.51
CA GLN A 269 -10.10 -0.83 13.26
C GLN A 269 -8.89 -1.34 12.47
N ALA A 270 -9.12 -1.60 11.19
CA ALA A 270 -8.12 -2.03 10.24
C ALA A 270 -8.19 -1.17 8.97
N HIS A 271 -7.06 -0.91 8.32
CA HIS A 271 -7.02 -0.16 7.06
C HIS A 271 -6.06 -0.76 6.04
N SER A 272 -6.46 -0.73 4.77
CA SER A 272 -5.60 -1.14 3.64
C SER A 272 -5.47 0.01 2.64
N ALA A 273 -4.24 0.47 2.43
CA ALA A 273 -3.92 1.51 1.47
C ALA A 273 -3.73 0.95 0.06
N PHE A 274 -4.25 1.66 -0.94
CA PHE A 274 -4.01 1.34 -2.36
C PHE A 274 -3.82 2.61 -3.19
N SER A 275 -3.14 2.44 -4.32
CA SER A 275 -2.94 3.50 -5.30
C SER A 275 -4.09 3.50 -6.31
N TYR A 276 -4.59 4.68 -6.64
CA TYR A 276 -5.59 4.89 -7.69
C TYR A 276 -5.09 5.94 -8.67
N SER A 277 -5.27 5.70 -9.98
CA SER A 277 -4.85 6.63 -11.03
C SER A 277 -5.88 6.75 -12.15
N LEU A 278 -5.94 7.92 -12.75
CA LEU A 278 -6.68 8.16 -13.98
C LEU A 278 -5.78 7.77 -15.16
N PRO A 279 -6.24 6.92 -16.10
CA PRO A 279 -5.43 6.50 -17.25
C PRO A 279 -5.29 7.64 -18.26
N SER A 280 -4.48 8.66 -17.94
CA SER A 280 -4.34 9.91 -18.69
C SER A 280 -3.58 9.76 -20.00
N ALA A 281 -2.88 8.64 -20.20
CA ALA A 281 -2.31 8.21 -21.46
C ALA A 281 -2.34 6.68 -21.58
N ALA A 282 -2.30 6.18 -22.80
CA ALA A 282 -2.20 4.77 -23.13
C ALA A 282 -0.94 4.51 -23.96
N LEU A 283 -0.19 3.48 -23.58
CA LEU A 283 0.88 2.93 -24.40
C LEU A 283 0.29 1.99 -25.44
N LEU A 284 0.49 2.30 -26.72
CA LEU A 284 -0.10 1.51 -27.82
C LEU A 284 0.88 0.46 -28.34
N GLU A 285 2.12 0.88 -28.57
CA GLU A 285 3.18 0.04 -29.12
C GLU A 285 4.56 0.51 -28.70
N ILE A 286 5.53 -0.43 -28.68
CA ILE A 286 6.96 -0.15 -28.59
C ILE A 286 7.66 -0.88 -29.74
N ASN A 287 8.48 -0.13 -30.48
CA ASN A 287 9.20 -0.60 -31.66
C ASN A 287 10.68 -0.27 -31.56
N PRO A 288 11.59 -1.15 -32.00
CA PRO A 288 12.98 -0.76 -32.25
C PRO A 288 13.04 0.42 -33.22
N SER A 289 13.85 1.43 -32.91
CA SER A 289 13.94 2.62 -33.77
C SER A 289 14.71 2.36 -35.07
N GLY A 290 15.55 1.32 -35.08
CA GLY A 290 16.47 0.99 -36.18
C GLY A 290 17.64 1.97 -36.34
N LYS A 291 17.75 3.00 -35.49
CA LYS A 291 18.81 4.02 -35.59
C LYS A 291 20.06 3.68 -34.78
N GLN A 292 19.88 3.05 -33.62
CA GLN A 292 20.96 2.67 -32.70
C GLN A 292 20.60 1.35 -31.97
N PRO A 293 21.59 0.56 -31.52
CA PRO A 293 21.35 -0.59 -30.66
C PRO A 293 20.56 -0.18 -29.41
N PHE A 294 19.57 -1.00 -29.04
CA PHE A 294 18.73 -0.81 -27.85
C PHE A 294 18.04 0.55 -27.74
N GLN A 295 17.71 1.17 -28.88
CA GLN A 295 16.81 2.32 -28.92
C GLN A 295 15.41 1.89 -29.36
N TYR A 296 14.40 2.31 -28.61
CA TYR A 296 13.00 1.96 -28.86
C TYR A 296 12.12 3.20 -28.91
N THR A 297 11.19 3.25 -29.85
CA THR A 297 10.16 4.29 -29.94
C THR A 297 8.83 3.72 -29.48
N ALA A 298 8.24 4.37 -28.49
CA ALA A 298 6.91 4.11 -27.99
C ALA A 298 5.89 5.03 -28.68
N LYS A 299 4.76 4.51 -29.14
CA LYS A 299 3.60 5.33 -29.53
C LYS A 299 2.59 5.38 -28.40
N LEU A 300 2.09 6.58 -28.15
CA LEU A 300 1.19 6.90 -27.05
C LEU A 300 -0.06 7.59 -27.59
N ASN A 301 -1.17 7.40 -26.88
CA ASN A 301 -2.34 8.27 -26.97
C ASN A 301 -2.52 8.99 -25.63
N VAL A 302 -2.58 10.31 -25.63
CA VAL A 302 -2.58 11.16 -24.43
C VAL A 302 -3.91 11.90 -24.35
N ALA A 303 -4.57 11.87 -23.19
CA ALA A 303 -5.82 12.58 -22.95
C ALA A 303 -5.63 13.89 -22.19
N THR A 304 -4.63 13.99 -21.30
CA THR A 304 -4.33 15.21 -20.54
C THR A 304 -2.91 15.68 -20.86
N ALA A 305 -2.74 16.97 -21.15
CA ALA A 305 -1.41 17.55 -21.26
C ALA A 305 -0.70 17.52 -19.89
N SER A 306 0.44 16.82 -19.81
CA SER A 306 1.18 16.62 -18.55
C SER A 306 2.64 16.23 -18.86
N ARG A 307 3.45 16.10 -17.81
CA ARG A 307 4.78 15.50 -17.88
C ARG A 307 4.67 14.00 -17.65
N TYR A 308 5.03 13.23 -18.67
CA TYR A 308 5.01 11.76 -18.63
C TYR A 308 6.42 11.19 -18.60
N ALA A 309 6.59 10.06 -17.92
CA ALA A 309 7.76 9.21 -18.06
C ALA A 309 7.37 7.82 -18.55
N LEU A 310 8.14 7.29 -19.49
CA LEU A 310 8.14 5.88 -19.84
C LEU A 310 9.39 5.26 -19.24
N GLN A 311 9.22 4.19 -18.46
CA GLN A 311 10.31 3.41 -17.88
C GLN A 311 10.22 1.96 -18.35
N ALA A 312 11.35 1.33 -18.61
CA ALA A 312 11.42 -0.10 -18.89
C ALA A 312 12.77 -0.67 -18.42
N VAL A 313 12.79 -1.99 -18.22
CA VAL A 313 14.00 -2.73 -17.86
C VAL A 313 14.40 -3.64 -19.00
N LEU A 314 15.67 -3.52 -19.40
CA LEU A 314 16.29 -4.44 -20.35
C LEU A 314 16.77 -5.68 -19.58
N LEU A 315 16.35 -6.85 -20.07
CA LEU A 315 16.84 -8.13 -19.61
C LEU A 315 17.75 -8.73 -20.68
N ALA A 316 18.86 -9.30 -20.24
CA ALA A 316 19.73 -10.15 -21.05
C ALA A 316 19.57 -11.62 -20.64
N THR A 317 20.20 -12.52 -21.38
CA THR A 317 20.26 -13.94 -21.05
C THR A 317 21.65 -14.30 -20.54
N ASP A 318 21.74 -14.93 -19.37
CA ASP A 318 23.02 -15.40 -18.83
C ASP A 318 23.49 -16.70 -19.52
N LYS A 319 24.68 -17.19 -19.14
CA LYS A 319 25.27 -18.40 -19.72
C LYS A 319 24.43 -19.67 -19.48
N GLN A 320 23.51 -19.63 -18.52
CA GLN A 320 22.61 -20.71 -18.16
C GLN A 320 21.23 -20.56 -18.82
N GLY A 321 21.03 -19.53 -19.66
CA GLY A 321 19.75 -19.29 -20.32
C GLY A 321 18.74 -18.52 -19.46
N GLN A 322 19.12 -18.00 -18.29
CA GLN A 322 18.21 -17.28 -17.40
C GLN A 322 18.16 -15.80 -17.78
N LYS A 323 16.95 -15.22 -17.70
CA LYS A 323 16.75 -13.77 -17.87
C LYS A 323 17.30 -13.05 -16.66
N ILE A 324 18.20 -12.09 -16.89
CA ILE A 324 18.78 -11.23 -15.85
C ILE A 324 18.54 -9.77 -16.19
N PRO A 325 18.12 -8.93 -15.24
CA PRO A 325 18.03 -7.50 -15.47
C PRO A 325 19.43 -6.93 -15.60
N VAL A 326 19.63 -6.02 -16.55
CA VAL A 326 20.95 -5.40 -16.81
C VAL A 326 20.93 -3.89 -16.74
N GLU A 327 19.82 -3.27 -17.14
CA GLU A 327 19.70 -1.81 -17.14
C GLU A 327 18.23 -1.38 -17.09
N VAL A 328 17.98 -0.27 -16.40
CA VAL A 328 16.71 0.46 -16.49
C VAL A 328 16.94 1.68 -17.37
N ALA A 329 16.01 1.95 -18.28
CA ALA A 329 15.95 3.21 -19.02
C ALA A 329 14.65 3.94 -18.71
N GLN A 330 14.73 5.26 -18.64
CA GLN A 330 13.59 6.15 -18.47
C GLN A 330 13.69 7.34 -19.42
N SER A 331 12.61 7.59 -20.16
CA SER A 331 12.44 8.80 -20.96
C SER A 331 11.28 9.61 -20.41
N ALA A 332 11.51 10.88 -20.11
CA ALA A 332 10.49 11.78 -19.60
C ALA A 332 10.36 13.05 -20.45
N ASN A 333 9.13 13.43 -20.79
CA ASN A 333 8.86 14.63 -21.56
C ASN A 333 7.47 15.21 -21.23
N TRP A 334 7.30 16.50 -21.50
CA TRP A 334 5.97 17.09 -21.58
C TRP A 334 5.27 16.63 -22.86
N LEU A 335 4.05 16.12 -22.74
CA LEU A 335 3.24 15.66 -23.87
C LEU A 335 1.90 16.39 -23.87
N GLU A 336 1.55 16.93 -25.04
CA GLU A 336 0.21 17.46 -25.30
C GLU A 336 -0.82 16.33 -25.49
N ALA A 337 -2.10 16.66 -25.37
CA ALA A 337 -3.18 15.73 -25.69
C ALA A 337 -3.14 15.33 -27.18
N GLY A 338 -3.42 14.05 -27.45
CA GLY A 338 -3.39 13.44 -28.77
C GLY A 338 -2.31 12.37 -28.92
N LYS A 339 -1.88 12.13 -30.16
CA LYS A 339 -0.87 11.10 -30.48
C LYS A 339 0.52 11.64 -30.16
N ALA A 340 1.28 10.88 -29.39
CA ALA A 340 2.64 11.26 -28.98
C ALA A 340 3.62 10.10 -29.16
N ARG A 341 4.92 10.43 -29.04
CA ARG A 341 6.00 9.44 -29.03
C ARG A 341 7.00 9.76 -27.93
N LEU A 342 7.53 8.70 -27.31
CA LEU A 342 8.71 8.75 -26.46
C LEU A 342 9.77 7.78 -26.99
N THR A 343 11.03 8.07 -26.74
CA THR A 343 12.15 7.22 -27.15
C THR A 343 12.85 6.73 -25.91
N LEU A 344 12.91 5.42 -25.70
CA LEU A 344 13.71 4.79 -24.67
C LEU A 344 15.10 4.47 -25.22
N ASN A 345 16.14 4.96 -24.54
CA ASN A 345 17.53 4.67 -24.87
C ASN A 345 18.18 3.88 -23.73
N PHE A 346 18.63 2.67 -24.04
CA PHE A 346 19.56 1.93 -23.19
C PHE A 346 21.00 2.18 -23.67
N SER A 347 21.98 1.89 -22.81
CA SER A 347 23.39 2.02 -23.14
C SER A 347 23.79 1.06 -24.27
N SER A 348 24.43 1.61 -25.29
CA SER A 348 24.96 0.81 -26.42
C SER A 348 26.10 -0.12 -25.99
N GLU A 349 26.77 0.17 -24.87
CA GLU A 349 27.84 -0.67 -24.33
C GLU A 349 27.35 -2.04 -23.84
N LEU A 350 26.05 -2.20 -23.61
CA LEU A 350 25.46 -3.48 -23.22
C LEU A 350 25.69 -4.57 -24.25
N ALA A 351 25.78 -4.22 -25.55
CA ALA A 351 26.07 -5.18 -26.62
C ALA A 351 27.47 -5.81 -26.50
N ASN A 352 28.41 -5.13 -25.85
CA ASN A 352 29.75 -5.63 -25.62
C ASN A 352 29.84 -6.49 -24.34
N ARG A 353 28.87 -6.36 -23.44
CA ARG A 353 28.89 -6.98 -22.10
C ARG A 353 27.97 -8.20 -21.99
N TYR A 354 26.89 -8.21 -22.78
CA TYR A 354 25.87 -9.24 -22.73
C TYR A 354 25.54 -9.75 -24.12
N SER A 355 25.21 -11.03 -24.19
CA SER A 355 24.67 -11.67 -25.40
C SER A 355 23.15 -11.76 -25.33
N GLY A 356 22.50 -11.63 -26.48
CA GLY A 356 21.07 -11.89 -26.60
C GLY A 356 20.69 -13.37 -26.34
N PRO A 357 19.39 -13.69 -26.29
CA PRO A 357 18.27 -12.80 -26.59
C PRO A 357 18.04 -11.74 -25.52
N PHE A 358 17.52 -10.58 -25.94
CA PHE A 358 17.18 -9.47 -25.06
C PHE A 358 15.67 -9.30 -24.93
N TYR A 359 15.23 -8.83 -23.76
CA TYR A 359 13.81 -8.63 -23.45
C TYR A 359 13.55 -7.25 -22.82
N LEU A 360 12.39 -6.66 -23.10
CA LEU A 360 11.85 -5.57 -22.28
C LEU A 360 10.89 -6.13 -21.23
N ALA A 361 11.01 -5.69 -19.99
CA ALA A 361 10.10 -6.01 -18.90
C ALA A 361 9.88 -4.79 -17.99
N GLY A 362 8.94 -4.91 -17.04
CA GLY A 362 8.66 -3.84 -16.07
C GLY A 362 8.31 -2.51 -16.73
N ILE A 363 7.53 -2.55 -17.82
CA ILE A 363 7.20 -1.36 -18.60
C ILE A 363 6.16 -0.56 -17.83
N GLN A 364 6.47 0.69 -17.51
CA GLN A 364 5.60 1.58 -16.76
C GLN A 364 5.48 2.94 -17.45
N MET A 365 4.25 3.46 -17.51
CA MET A 365 4.00 4.87 -17.83
C MET A 365 3.63 5.58 -16.55
N ILE A 366 4.34 6.66 -16.24
CA ILE A 366 4.12 7.52 -15.08
C ILE A 366 3.61 8.86 -15.58
N ASP A 367 2.56 9.36 -14.95
CA ASP A 367 2.10 10.74 -15.10
C ASP A 367 2.53 11.53 -13.87
N TYR A 368 3.46 12.48 -14.02
CA TYR A 368 3.94 13.29 -12.90
C TYR A 368 2.90 14.30 -12.41
N GLY A 369 1.88 14.62 -13.19
CA GLY A 369 0.75 15.42 -12.71
C GLY A 369 -0.08 14.68 -11.66
N GLN A 370 -0.09 13.35 -11.75
CA GLN A 370 -0.72 12.47 -10.75
C GLN A 370 0.28 11.90 -9.74
N ILE A 371 1.58 11.88 -10.07
CA ILE A 371 2.62 11.16 -9.32
C ILE A 371 2.25 9.67 -9.19
N LYS A 372 1.65 9.09 -10.23
CA LYS A 372 1.20 7.70 -10.27
C LYS A 372 1.61 7.00 -11.57
N SER A 373 1.76 5.68 -11.47
CA SER A 373 1.82 4.79 -12.64
C SER A 373 0.42 4.64 -13.24
N ILE A 374 0.25 5.05 -14.49
CA ILE A 374 -1.03 5.04 -15.22
C ILE A 374 -1.18 3.82 -16.14
N PHE A 375 -0.08 3.13 -16.44
CA PHE A 375 -0.04 1.88 -17.21
C PHE A 375 1.14 1.02 -16.76
N GLU A 376 0.95 -0.29 -16.68
CA GLU A 376 2.00 -1.26 -16.34
C GLU A 376 1.90 -2.53 -17.18
N TYR A 377 3.04 -3.03 -17.64
CA TYR A 377 3.16 -4.30 -18.33
C TYR A 377 4.44 -5.02 -17.88
N ASN A 378 4.27 -6.06 -17.07
CA ASN A 378 5.38 -6.74 -16.39
C ASN A 378 5.83 -8.03 -17.10
N THR A 379 5.12 -8.50 -18.12
CA THR A 379 5.50 -9.70 -18.86
C THR A 379 6.71 -9.40 -19.77
N PRO A 380 7.79 -10.19 -19.74
CA PRO A 380 8.93 -9.97 -20.64
C PRO A 380 8.58 -10.14 -22.12
N ILE A 381 9.01 -9.19 -22.94
CA ILE A 381 8.78 -9.13 -24.38
C ILE A 381 10.12 -9.33 -25.08
N LEU A 382 10.24 -10.33 -25.96
CA LEU A 382 11.44 -10.55 -26.77
C LEU A 382 11.60 -9.40 -27.78
N ILE A 383 12.80 -8.81 -27.83
CA ILE A 383 13.06 -7.63 -28.67
C ILE A 383 14.28 -7.76 -29.59
N SER A 384 15.20 -8.70 -29.33
CA SER A 384 16.31 -9.04 -30.24
C SER A 384 16.94 -10.39 -29.96
#